data_AF-A0A2A2RM15-F1
#
_entry.id   AF-A0A2A2RM15-F1
#
_cell.length_a   1.000
_cell.length_b   1.000
_cell.length_c   1.000
_cell.angle_alpha   90.00
_cell.angle_beta   90.00
_cell.angle_gamma   90.00
#
_symmetry.space_group_name_H-M   'P 1'
#
loop_
_entity.id
_entity.type
_entity.pdbx_description
1 polymer ?
#
loop_
_entity_poly.entity_id
_entity_poly.type
_entity_poly.pdbx_seq_one_letter_code
_entity_poly.pdbx_strand_id
1 'polypeptide(L)'
;MKTFLLPALVVALVLPAFAADQAKPAGKPVAATFYITEVKCSSCASSIEESLRKLPTVTKIDDLSESTGFAVVTFDPQTVSYHQVAQAVFAAAPVHGDAYTATLKFSIEGYAKGDNAAKVDAVFAKHKDNVRVEVKNKAKGEFVLSFEPLKVAAGKKGPQGWNLDQFIAAIQEPAPKGLGLPIQVASEK
;
A
#
# COMPACT_ATOMS: atom_id res chain seq x y z
N MET A 1 39.96 -58.14 46.02
CA MET A 1 39.73 -56.72 46.35
C MET A 1 39.27 -56.00 45.10
N LYS A 2 38.18 -55.24 45.21
CA LYS A 2 37.37 -54.66 44.15
C LYS A 2 37.65 -53.15 44.11
N THR A 3 38.08 -52.61 42.98
CA THR A 3 38.18 -51.15 42.76
C THR A 3 38.17 -50.88 41.25
N PHE A 4 36.98 -50.78 40.65
CA PHE A 4 36.28 -49.55 40.26
C PHE A 4 36.98 -48.73 39.15
N LEU A 5 36.63 -49.06 37.90
CA LEU A 5 36.73 -48.16 36.75
C LEU A 5 35.74 -46.99 36.95
N LEU A 6 36.21 -45.74 36.79
CA LEU A 6 35.33 -44.61 36.51
C LEU A 6 34.88 -44.65 35.05
N PRO A 7 33.58 -44.52 34.72
CA PRO A 7 33.18 -44.10 33.40
C PRO A 7 33.16 -42.57 33.34
N ALA A 8 33.89 -42.01 32.39
CA ALA A 8 33.74 -40.61 31.98
C ALA A 8 32.34 -40.44 31.37
N LEU A 9 31.49 -39.67 32.04
CA LEU A 9 30.15 -39.31 31.58
C LEU A 9 30.29 -38.22 30.49
N VAL A 10 30.20 -38.62 29.21
CA VAL A 10 30.08 -37.67 28.10
C VAL A 10 28.61 -37.24 28.02
N VAL A 11 28.30 -36.05 28.53
CA VAL A 11 26.99 -35.42 28.35
C VAL A 11 26.94 -34.86 26.92
N ALA A 12 26.26 -35.58 26.03
CA ALA A 12 25.94 -35.07 24.70
C ALA A 12 24.81 -34.04 24.81
N LEU A 13 25.17 -32.75 24.73
CA LEU A 13 24.23 -31.65 24.58
C LEU A 13 23.57 -31.73 23.19
N VAL A 14 22.37 -32.30 23.14
CA VAL A 14 21.50 -32.20 21.96
C VAL A 14 20.83 -30.82 22.02
N LEU A 15 21.36 -29.87 21.26
CA LEU A 15 20.68 -28.61 21.01
C LEU A 15 19.44 -28.89 20.13
N PRO A 16 18.24 -28.40 20.49
CA PRO A 16 17.14 -28.43 19.56
C PRO A 16 17.48 -27.48 18.41
N ALA A 17 17.50 -28.03 17.19
CA ALA A 17 17.50 -27.24 15.98
C ALA A 17 16.18 -26.45 15.97
N PHE A 18 16.22 -25.18 16.38
CA PHE A 18 15.20 -24.24 16.01
C PHE A 18 15.18 -24.22 14.49
N ALA A 19 14.16 -24.84 13.91
CA ALA A 19 13.84 -24.68 12.51
C ALA A 19 13.71 -23.18 12.28
N ALA A 20 14.71 -22.59 11.62
CA ALA A 20 14.59 -21.29 11.03
C ALA A 20 13.42 -21.40 10.06
N ASP A 21 12.27 -20.90 10.49
CA ASP A 21 11.12 -20.67 9.64
C ASP A 21 11.67 -19.89 8.44
N GLN A 22 11.67 -20.51 7.26
CA GLN A 22 12.28 -19.90 6.09
C GLN A 22 11.50 -18.63 5.80
N ALA A 23 12.11 -17.48 6.11
CA ALA A 23 11.57 -16.19 5.74
C ALA A 23 11.32 -16.22 4.23
N LYS A 24 10.04 -16.26 3.87
CA LYS A 24 9.53 -16.06 2.51
C LYS A 24 10.29 -14.85 1.93
N PRO A 25 10.69 -14.86 0.63
CA PRO A 25 11.40 -13.74 0.03
C PRO A 25 10.66 -12.45 0.40
N ALA A 26 11.35 -11.55 1.10
CA ALA A 26 10.80 -10.24 1.44
C ALA A 26 10.42 -9.59 0.11
N GLY A 27 9.12 -9.35 -0.10
CA GLY A 27 8.67 -8.62 -1.28
C GLY A 27 9.33 -7.24 -1.31
N LYS A 28 9.47 -6.67 -2.49
CA LYS A 28 10.19 -5.40 -2.67
C LYS A 28 9.34 -4.27 -2.09
N PRO A 29 9.74 -3.64 -0.97
CA PRO A 29 8.94 -2.56 -0.40
C PRO A 29 8.88 -1.36 -1.35
N VAL A 30 7.74 -0.69 -1.37
CA VAL A 30 7.52 0.56 -2.10
C VAL A 30 7.20 1.67 -1.11
N ALA A 31 7.62 2.89 -1.40
CA ALA A 31 7.18 4.09 -0.70
C ALA A 31 6.06 4.74 -1.51
N ALA A 32 4.82 4.64 -1.01
CA ALA A 32 3.63 5.09 -1.72
C ALA A 32 3.05 6.34 -1.06
N THR A 33 2.76 7.36 -1.87
CA THR A 33 2.14 8.60 -1.39
C THR A 33 0.62 8.53 -1.48
N PHE A 34 -0.05 8.85 -0.37
CA PHE A 34 -1.50 9.03 -0.26
C PHE A 34 -1.81 10.48 0.11
N TYR A 35 -2.95 10.97 -0.34
CA TYR A 35 -3.56 12.19 0.18
C TYR A 35 -4.76 11.82 1.04
N ILE A 36 -4.74 12.23 2.31
CA ILE A 36 -5.70 11.86 3.33
C ILE A 36 -6.46 13.11 3.78
N THR A 37 -7.79 13.07 3.68
CA THR A 37 -8.66 14.14 4.16
C THR A 37 -8.91 14.03 5.66
N GLU A 38 -9.41 15.11 6.27
CA GLU A 38 -9.77 15.19 7.70
C GLU A 38 -8.60 15.08 8.70
N VAL A 39 -7.35 15.14 8.23
CA VAL A 39 -6.17 15.30 9.09
C VAL A 39 -6.09 16.75 9.58
N LYS A 40 -6.67 17.04 10.75
CA LYS A 40 -6.81 18.40 11.30
C LYS A 40 -5.94 18.70 12.51
N CYS A 41 -5.34 17.67 13.10
CA CYS A 41 -4.48 17.80 14.27
C CYS A 41 -3.46 16.64 14.32
N SER A 42 -2.38 16.80 15.08
CA SER A 42 -1.38 15.74 15.34
C SER A 42 -1.97 14.45 15.93
N SER A 43 -3.09 14.55 16.66
CA SER A 43 -3.80 13.37 17.17
C SER A 43 -4.53 12.59 16.06
N CYS A 44 -5.03 13.27 15.01
CA CYS A 44 -5.55 12.58 13.83
C CYS A 44 -4.45 11.77 13.14
N ALA A 45 -3.27 12.39 12.94
CA ALA A 45 -2.12 11.70 12.36
C ALA A 45 -1.73 10.46 13.18
N SER A 46 -1.66 10.59 14.50
CA SER A 46 -1.34 9.48 15.41
C SER A 46 -2.34 8.32 15.31
N SER A 47 -3.64 8.61 15.28
CA SER A 47 -4.68 7.58 15.12
C SER A 47 -4.55 6.81 13.80
N ILE A 48 -4.27 7.53 12.70
CA ILE A 48 -4.05 6.93 11.38
C ILE A 48 -2.79 6.06 11.40
N GLU A 49 -1.68 6.54 11.96
CA GLU A 49 -0.43 5.76 12.07
C GLU A 49 -0.62 4.47 12.85
N GLU A 50 -1.29 4.54 14.00
CA GLU A 50 -1.60 3.35 14.81
C GLU A 50 -2.42 2.32 14.04
N SER A 51 -3.37 2.77 13.20
CA SER A 51 -4.13 1.90 12.33
C SER A 51 -3.25 1.26 11.24
N LEU A 52 -2.43 2.07 10.56
CA LEU A 52 -1.54 1.61 9.48
C LEU A 52 -0.49 0.61 9.96
N ARG A 53 0.08 0.80 11.17
CA ARG A 53 1.09 -0.11 11.75
C ARG A 53 0.56 -1.51 12.06
N LYS A 54 -0.76 -1.72 12.04
CA LYS A 54 -1.38 -3.05 12.19
C LYS A 54 -1.36 -3.85 10.90
N LEU A 55 -1.13 -3.21 9.75
CA LEU A 55 -1.01 -3.90 8.47
C LEU A 55 0.35 -4.62 8.38
N PRO A 56 0.39 -5.86 7.85
CA PRO A 56 1.66 -6.56 7.67
C PRO A 56 2.55 -5.80 6.69
N THR A 57 3.87 -5.85 6.89
CA THR A 57 4.90 -5.22 6.03
C THR A 57 4.92 -3.70 5.99
N VAL A 58 4.00 -2.98 6.65
CA VAL A 58 4.14 -1.53 6.84
C VAL A 58 5.31 -1.27 7.78
N THR A 59 6.38 -0.66 7.27
CA THR A 59 7.63 -0.44 8.02
C THR A 59 7.90 1.02 8.33
N LYS A 60 7.34 1.95 7.55
CA LYS A 60 7.57 3.38 7.69
C LYS A 60 6.35 4.19 7.27
N ILE A 61 6.09 5.28 7.99
CA ILE A 61 5.07 6.27 7.68
C ILE A 61 5.75 7.62 7.86
N ASP A 62 5.91 8.38 6.78
CA ASP A 62 6.52 9.70 6.76
C ASP A 62 5.52 10.74 6.24
N ASP A 63 5.83 12.01 6.48
CA ASP A 63 5.15 13.18 5.91
C ASP A 63 3.64 13.27 6.21
N LEU A 64 3.11 12.45 7.13
CA LEU A 64 1.72 12.55 7.58
C LEU A 64 1.52 13.82 8.39
N SER A 65 0.99 14.86 7.73
CA SER A 65 0.79 16.17 8.32
C SER A 65 -0.62 16.72 8.12
N GLU A 66 -1.10 17.48 9.10
CA GLU A 66 -2.33 18.28 9.02
C GLU A 66 -2.24 19.44 8.01
N SER A 67 -1.02 19.94 7.74
CA SER A 67 -0.82 21.07 6.84
C SER A 67 -1.06 20.70 5.38
N THR A 68 -0.68 19.49 4.98
CA THR A 68 -0.68 19.06 3.59
C THR A 68 -1.63 17.90 3.32
N GLY A 69 -1.95 17.10 4.34
CA GLY A 69 -2.74 15.87 4.22
C GLY A 69 -2.03 14.76 3.45
N PHE A 70 -0.78 14.93 3.03
CA PHE A 70 -0.03 13.83 2.41
C PHE A 70 0.46 12.85 3.45
N ALA A 71 0.77 11.63 3.03
CA ALA A 71 1.47 10.64 3.81
C ALA A 71 2.24 9.71 2.87
N VAL A 72 3.47 9.35 3.23
CA VAL A 72 4.29 8.37 2.51
C VAL A 72 4.33 7.09 3.33
N VAL A 73 3.73 6.02 2.83
CA VAL A 73 3.65 4.72 3.51
C VAL A 73 4.58 3.74 2.81
N THR A 74 5.51 3.15 3.56
CA THR A 74 6.40 2.10 3.05
C THR A 74 5.85 0.72 3.38
N PHE A 75 5.53 -0.09 2.36
CA PHE A 75 4.97 -1.44 2.51
C PHE A 75 5.30 -2.35 1.31
N ASP A 76 5.04 -3.66 1.42
CA ASP A 76 5.17 -4.60 0.30
C ASP A 76 3.82 -4.79 -0.43
N PRO A 77 3.67 -4.31 -1.69
CA PRO A 77 2.42 -4.41 -2.45
C PRO A 77 2.05 -5.85 -2.84
N GLN A 78 2.97 -6.80 -2.71
CA GLN A 78 2.70 -8.24 -2.89
C GLN A 78 2.16 -8.92 -1.62
N THR A 79 2.07 -8.18 -0.52
CA THR A 79 1.50 -8.65 0.75
C THR A 79 0.28 -7.82 1.18
N VAL A 80 0.35 -6.50 1.05
CA VAL A 80 -0.74 -5.55 1.37
C VAL A 80 -0.99 -4.67 0.16
N SER A 81 -2.22 -4.55 -0.32
CA SER A 81 -2.55 -3.67 -1.44
C SER A 81 -2.68 -2.21 -1.02
N TYR A 82 -2.60 -1.30 -1.98
CA TYR A 82 -2.93 0.12 -1.79
C TYR A 82 -4.36 0.30 -1.27
N HIS A 83 -5.28 -0.54 -1.73
CA HIS A 83 -6.66 -0.52 -1.28
C HIS A 83 -6.80 -0.93 0.20
N GLN A 84 -5.99 -1.90 0.67
CA GLN A 84 -5.94 -2.25 2.09
C GLN A 84 -5.32 -1.15 2.96
N VAL A 85 -4.30 -0.45 2.44
CA VAL A 85 -3.75 0.75 3.11
C VAL A 85 -4.82 1.81 3.25
N ALA A 86 -5.52 2.16 2.17
CA ALA A 86 -6.62 3.12 2.20
C ALA A 86 -7.76 2.71 3.15
N GLN A 87 -8.10 1.41 3.18
CA GLN A 87 -9.10 0.87 4.08
C GLN A 87 -8.68 0.96 5.56
N ALA A 88 -7.39 0.79 5.86
CA ALA A 88 -6.88 0.97 7.23
C ALA A 88 -6.90 2.43 7.66
N VAL A 89 -6.64 3.38 6.75
CA VAL A 89 -6.84 4.81 7.01
C VAL A 89 -8.31 5.09 7.35
N PHE A 90 -9.25 4.60 6.54
CA PHE A 90 -10.68 4.76 6.79
C PHE A 90 -11.15 4.12 8.10
N ALA A 91 -10.55 2.99 8.49
CA ALA A 91 -10.87 2.28 9.71
C ALA A 91 -10.20 2.86 10.97
N ALA A 92 -9.30 3.84 10.83
CA ALA A 92 -8.71 4.52 11.99
C ALA A 92 -9.79 5.25 12.79
N ALA A 93 -9.65 5.29 14.12
CA ALA A 93 -10.63 5.92 14.98
C ALA A 93 -10.66 7.44 14.74
N PRO A 94 -11.77 8.04 14.30
CA PRO A 94 -11.84 9.47 14.10
C PRO A 94 -11.65 10.22 15.42
N VAL A 95 -10.78 11.22 15.43
CA VAL A 95 -10.55 12.06 16.61
C VAL A 95 -11.62 13.16 16.74
N HIS A 96 -12.05 13.73 15.60
CA HIS A 96 -13.06 14.80 15.56
C HIS A 96 -14.02 14.62 14.37
N GLY A 97 -15.11 13.86 14.57
CA GLY A 97 -16.18 13.76 13.58
C GLY A 97 -15.95 12.69 12.52
N ASP A 98 -15.79 13.13 11.27
CA ASP A 98 -15.83 12.28 10.07
C ASP A 98 -14.64 11.32 9.93
N ALA A 99 -14.84 10.23 9.20
CA ALA A 99 -13.78 9.27 8.89
C ALA A 99 -12.73 9.85 7.94
N TYR A 100 -11.49 9.42 8.11
CA TYR A 100 -10.40 9.77 7.21
C TYR A 100 -10.58 9.08 5.86
N THR A 101 -10.31 9.78 4.76
CA THR A 101 -10.38 9.19 3.41
C THR A 101 -9.04 9.34 2.72
N ALA A 102 -8.39 8.20 2.44
CA ALA A 102 -7.20 8.17 1.61
C ALA A 102 -7.58 8.20 0.12
N THR A 103 -6.82 8.96 -0.65
CA THR A 103 -6.94 9.11 -2.10
C THR A 103 -5.56 9.10 -2.75
N LEU A 104 -5.51 8.88 -4.05
CA LEU A 104 -4.31 9.07 -4.85
C LEU A 104 -4.54 10.25 -5.80
N LYS A 105 -3.61 11.20 -5.80
CA LYS A 105 -3.57 12.30 -6.76
C LYS A 105 -2.51 11.95 -7.80
N PHE A 106 -2.84 12.02 -9.09
CA PHE A 106 -1.87 11.72 -10.15
C PHE A 106 -2.16 12.48 -11.43
N SER A 107 -1.17 12.52 -12.32
CA SER A 107 -1.31 13.04 -13.67
C SER A 107 -0.90 12.02 -14.72
N ILE A 108 -1.56 12.07 -15.89
CA ILE A 108 -1.18 11.28 -17.08
C ILE A 108 -0.84 12.27 -18.20
N GLU A 109 0.43 12.30 -18.59
CA GLU A 109 0.90 13.21 -19.63
C GLU A 109 0.28 12.83 -20.98
N GLY A 110 -0.23 13.82 -21.70
CA GLY A 110 -0.83 13.60 -23.01
C GLY A 110 -2.20 12.93 -22.96
N TYR A 111 -2.85 12.85 -21.81
CA TYR A 111 -4.22 12.32 -21.65
C TYR A 111 -5.20 12.92 -22.68
N ALA A 112 -5.17 14.25 -22.89
CA ALA A 112 -6.05 14.94 -23.83
C ALA A 112 -5.63 14.84 -25.32
N LYS A 113 -4.51 14.17 -25.64
CA LYS A 113 -4.00 14.07 -27.02
C LYS A 113 -4.67 12.91 -27.75
N GLY A 114 -5.18 13.17 -28.95
CA GLY A 114 -5.73 12.13 -29.83
C GLY A 114 -6.83 11.29 -29.14
N ASP A 115 -6.70 9.97 -29.21
CA ASP A 115 -7.64 9.01 -28.63
C ASP A 115 -7.23 8.51 -27.23
N ASN A 116 -6.20 9.12 -26.61
CA ASN A 116 -5.67 8.68 -25.31
C ASN A 116 -6.73 8.72 -24.21
N ALA A 117 -7.58 9.75 -24.17
CA ALA A 117 -8.61 9.86 -23.14
C ALA A 117 -9.54 8.65 -23.13
N ALA A 118 -10.04 8.23 -24.30
CA ALA A 118 -10.89 7.06 -24.42
C ALA A 118 -10.19 5.76 -23.98
N LYS A 119 -8.89 5.61 -24.31
CA LYS A 119 -8.09 4.43 -23.90
C LYS A 119 -7.85 4.40 -22.39
N VAL A 120 -7.48 5.54 -21.80
CA VAL A 120 -7.26 5.68 -20.35
C VAL A 120 -8.58 5.47 -19.59
N ASP A 121 -9.68 6.06 -20.06
CA ASP A 121 -11.01 5.89 -19.46
C ASP A 121 -11.47 4.43 -19.51
N ALA A 122 -11.15 3.70 -20.58
CA ALA A 122 -11.40 2.26 -20.66
C ALA A 122 -10.58 1.45 -19.65
N VAL A 123 -9.39 1.92 -19.24
CA VAL A 123 -8.63 1.31 -18.13
C VAL A 123 -9.33 1.61 -16.80
N PHE A 124 -9.74 2.86 -16.55
CA PHE A 124 -10.48 3.22 -15.33
C PHE A 124 -11.77 2.40 -15.17
N ALA A 125 -12.52 2.22 -16.25
CA ALA A 125 -13.78 1.49 -16.25
C ALA A 125 -13.63 0.03 -15.80
N LYS A 126 -12.47 -0.61 -16.02
CA LYS A 126 -12.19 -1.99 -15.57
C LYS A 126 -12.08 -2.11 -14.04
N HIS A 127 -11.89 -1.01 -13.33
CA HIS A 127 -11.64 -1.00 -11.89
C HIS A 127 -12.74 -0.30 -11.08
N LYS A 128 -13.87 0.07 -11.71
CA LYS A 128 -14.97 0.83 -11.10
C LYS A 128 -15.58 0.23 -9.83
N ASP A 129 -15.44 -1.08 -9.63
CA ASP A 129 -15.96 -1.78 -8.45
C ASP A 129 -15.01 -1.65 -7.23
N ASN A 130 -13.79 -1.15 -7.46
CA ASN A 130 -12.77 -0.99 -6.41
C ASN A 130 -12.35 0.46 -6.21
N VAL A 131 -12.38 1.27 -7.27
CA VAL A 131 -11.91 2.66 -7.23
C VAL A 131 -12.80 3.55 -8.09
N ARG A 132 -12.94 4.80 -7.66
CA ARG A 132 -13.56 5.89 -8.41
C ARG A 132 -12.48 6.86 -8.84
N VAL A 133 -12.47 7.21 -10.12
CA VAL A 133 -11.53 8.19 -10.66
C VAL A 133 -12.28 9.43 -11.12
N GLU A 134 -11.88 10.58 -10.60
CA GLU A 134 -12.40 11.88 -10.97
C GLU A 134 -11.35 12.66 -11.76
N VAL A 135 -11.73 13.16 -12.93
CA VAL A 135 -10.90 14.07 -13.71
C VAL A 135 -10.97 15.46 -13.06
N LYS A 136 -9.86 15.93 -12.49
CA LYS A 136 -9.79 17.29 -11.90
C LYS A 136 -9.39 18.34 -12.93
N ASN A 137 -8.52 17.97 -13.87
CA ASN A 137 -8.16 18.84 -14.99
C ASN A 137 -7.91 18.01 -16.24
N LYS A 138 -8.86 18.00 -17.17
CA LYS A 138 -8.76 17.23 -18.42
C LYS A 138 -7.59 17.68 -19.29
N ALA A 139 -7.33 18.98 -19.39
CA ALA A 139 -6.26 19.50 -20.26
C ALA A 139 -4.86 19.12 -19.74
N LYS A 140 -4.69 19.11 -18.42
CA LYS A 140 -3.44 18.70 -17.75
C LYS A 140 -3.36 17.20 -17.47
N GLY A 141 -4.46 16.46 -17.69
CA GLY A 141 -4.57 15.06 -17.31
C GLY A 141 -4.40 14.84 -15.81
N GLU A 142 -4.97 15.71 -14.96
CA GLU A 142 -4.91 15.58 -13.50
C GLU A 142 -6.15 14.86 -12.97
N PHE A 143 -5.94 13.90 -12.07
CA PHE A 143 -6.97 13.03 -11.52
C PHE A 143 -6.87 12.91 -10.01
N VAL A 144 -8.01 12.60 -9.39
CA VAL A 144 -8.09 12.04 -8.04
C VAL A 144 -8.72 10.68 -8.12
N LEU A 145 -8.08 9.68 -7.52
CA LEU A 145 -8.64 8.35 -7.32
C LEU A 145 -9.02 8.18 -5.85
N SER A 146 -10.27 7.82 -5.62
CA SER A 146 -10.81 7.40 -4.33
C SER A 146 -11.02 5.89 -4.34
N PHE A 147 -10.81 5.27 -3.18
CA PHE A 147 -11.04 3.84 -3.00
C PHE A 147 -12.49 3.61 -2.58
N GLU A 148 -13.13 2.61 -3.16
CA GLU A 148 -14.43 2.14 -2.67
C GLU A 148 -14.22 1.37 -1.34
N PRO A 149 -15.26 1.11 -0.54
CA PRO A 149 -15.08 0.32 0.67
C PRO A 149 -14.58 -1.11 0.37
N LEU A 150 -13.53 -1.54 1.09
CA LEU A 150 -12.97 -2.88 0.98
C LEU A 150 -13.29 -3.72 2.22
N LYS A 151 -14.07 -4.78 2.05
CA LYS A 151 -14.21 -5.81 3.07
C LYS A 151 -12.99 -6.73 3.05
N VAL A 152 -12.03 -6.48 3.94
CA VAL A 152 -10.83 -7.32 4.07
C VAL A 152 -11.22 -8.65 4.72
N ALA A 153 -10.98 -9.76 4.01
CA ALA A 153 -11.22 -11.10 4.54
C ALA A 153 -10.11 -11.47 5.53
N ALA A 154 -10.50 -11.71 6.79
CA ALA A 154 -9.59 -12.18 7.83
C ALA A 154 -8.96 -13.53 7.43
N GLY A 155 -7.66 -13.69 7.70
CA GLY A 155 -6.92 -14.93 7.40
C GLY A 155 -6.56 -15.14 5.91
N LYS A 156 -7.13 -14.37 4.97
CA LYS A 156 -6.72 -14.42 3.57
C LYS A 156 -5.35 -13.74 3.40
N LYS A 157 -4.36 -14.53 3.00
CA LYS A 157 -2.99 -14.05 2.72
C LYS A 157 -2.93 -13.31 1.38
N GLY A 158 -2.01 -12.35 1.28
CA GLY A 158 -1.73 -11.59 0.07
C GLY A 158 -2.65 -10.38 -0.14
N PRO A 159 -2.42 -9.61 -1.21
CA PRO A 159 -3.11 -8.36 -1.46
C PRO A 159 -4.58 -8.62 -1.78
N GLN A 160 -5.46 -7.75 -1.25
CA GLN A 160 -6.90 -7.79 -1.47
C GLN A 160 -7.38 -6.45 -2.04
N GLY A 161 -8.38 -6.46 -2.91
CA GLY A 161 -8.83 -5.24 -3.58
C GLY A 161 -7.87 -4.81 -4.70
N TRP A 162 -7.66 -3.50 -4.83
CA TRP A 162 -6.95 -2.90 -5.97
C TRP A 162 -5.51 -2.50 -5.63
N ASN A 163 -4.64 -2.53 -6.64
CA ASN A 163 -3.22 -2.23 -6.50
C ASN A 163 -2.76 -1.22 -7.57
N LEU A 164 -2.03 -0.19 -7.15
CA LEU A 164 -1.60 0.91 -8.02
C LEU A 164 -0.57 0.45 -9.05
N ASP A 165 0.32 -0.48 -8.70
CA ASP A 165 1.39 -0.94 -9.60
C ASP A 165 0.84 -1.51 -10.91
N GLN A 166 -0.26 -2.27 -10.82
CA GLN A 166 -0.93 -2.85 -11.99
C GLN A 166 -1.57 -1.78 -12.87
N PHE A 167 -2.11 -0.73 -12.24
CA PHE A 167 -2.69 0.40 -12.95
C PHE A 167 -1.61 1.25 -13.63
N ILE A 168 -0.52 1.57 -12.93
CA ILE A 168 0.63 2.29 -13.51
C ILE A 168 1.20 1.53 -14.71
N ALA A 169 1.39 0.21 -14.59
CA ALA A 169 1.86 -0.61 -15.70
C ALA A 169 0.94 -0.53 -16.93
N ALA A 170 -0.39 -0.62 -16.73
CA ALA A 170 -1.36 -0.54 -17.83
C ALA A 170 -1.34 0.81 -18.57
N ILE A 171 -0.99 1.90 -17.87
CA ILE A 171 -0.89 3.24 -18.46
C ILE A 171 0.49 3.46 -19.10
N GLN A 172 1.57 3.13 -18.40
CA GLN A 172 2.92 3.55 -18.75
C GLN A 172 3.66 2.58 -19.68
N GLU A 173 3.41 1.27 -19.60
CA GLU A 173 4.12 0.33 -20.46
C GLU A 173 3.80 0.59 -21.94
N PRO A 174 4.77 0.44 -22.86
CA PRO A 174 4.52 0.62 -24.27
C PRO A 174 3.55 -0.45 -24.80
N ALA A 175 2.92 -0.16 -25.94
CA ALA A 175 2.11 -1.14 -26.65
C ALA A 175 2.95 -2.40 -26.98
N PRO A 176 2.37 -3.60 -26.90
CA PRO A 176 0.95 -3.89 -26.66
C PRO A 176 0.57 -4.04 -25.17
N LYS A 177 1.50 -3.84 -24.23
CA LYS A 177 1.27 -4.13 -22.80
C LYS A 177 0.54 -3.02 -22.06
N GLY A 178 0.72 -1.78 -22.48
CA GLY A 178 0.03 -0.61 -21.95
C GLY A 178 -0.19 0.47 -23.00
N LEU A 179 -0.41 1.71 -22.54
CA LEU A 179 -0.71 2.86 -23.40
C LEU A 179 0.53 3.69 -23.77
N GLY A 180 1.68 3.44 -23.17
CA GLY A 180 2.90 4.22 -23.37
C GLY A 180 2.81 5.66 -22.89
N LEU A 181 1.94 5.95 -21.91
CA LEU A 181 1.70 7.30 -21.40
C LEU A 181 2.42 7.51 -20.06
N PRO A 182 3.25 8.56 -19.92
CA PRO A 182 3.85 8.89 -18.64
C PRO A 182 2.78 9.17 -17.58
N ILE A 183 2.92 8.57 -16.40
CA ILE A 183 2.07 8.80 -15.24
C ILE A 183 2.93 9.24 -14.05
N GLN A 184 2.43 10.18 -13.27
CA GLN A 184 3.10 10.65 -12.07
C GLN A 184 2.11 10.76 -10.91
N VAL A 185 2.41 10.10 -9.79
CA VAL A 185 1.69 10.29 -8.53
C VAL A 185 2.19 11.58 -7.89
N ALA A 186 1.27 12.42 -7.43
CA ALA A 186 1.61 13.62 -6.71
C ALA A 186 2.16 13.26 -5.32
N SER A 187 3.23 13.94 -4.95
CA SER A 187 3.79 13.91 -3.61
C SER A 187 3.73 15.30 -2.98
N GLU A 188 3.95 15.36 -1.66
CA GLU A 188 4.41 16.60 -1.05
C GLU A 188 5.74 16.99 -1.72
N LYS A 189 5.89 18.28 -2.06
CA LYS A 189 7.06 18.84 -2.74
C LYS A 189 7.93 19.59 -1.76
#